data_AF-A0A957FMZ6-F1
#
_entry.id   AF-A0A957FMZ6-F1
#
_cell.length_a   1.000
_cell.length_b   1.000
_cell.length_c   1.000
_cell.angle_alpha   90.00
_cell.angle_beta   90.00
_cell.angle_gamma   90.00
#
_symmetry.space_group_name_H-M   'P 1'
#
loop_
_entity.id
_entity.type
_entity.pdbx_description
1 polymer ?
#
loop_
_entity_poly.entity_id
_entity_poly.type
_entity_poly.pdbx_seq_one_letter_code
_entity_poly.pdbx_strand_id
1 'polypeptide(L)' 'MKLDTFGRAYLTLTLEIEKHIEGYIDAYTGPDDLKAAVAATPKREPAALLDDLAWLQAHIPDGDAARATYLTAV' A
#
# COMPACT_ATOMS: atom_id res chain seq x y z
N MET A 1 8.89 -13.07 3.01
CA MET A 1 9.18 -11.77 3.67
C MET A 1 8.21 -11.57 4.81
N LYS A 2 8.66 -11.19 6.02
CA LYS A 2 7.74 -10.88 7.13
C LYS A 2 7.38 -9.40 7.06
N LEU A 3 6.11 -9.11 6.80
CA LEU A 3 5.57 -7.75 6.79
C LEU A 3 5.11 -7.38 8.21
N ASP A 4 5.42 -6.16 8.65
CA ASP A 4 4.73 -5.54 9.77
C ASP A 4 3.35 -5.02 9.33
N THR A 5 2.59 -4.46 10.27
CA THR A 5 1.24 -3.96 10.01
C THR A 5 1.24 -2.87 8.93
N PHE A 6 2.21 -1.95 8.97
CA PHE A 6 2.31 -0.85 8.03
C PHE A 6 2.62 -1.34 6.61
N GLY A 7 3.65 -2.17 6.46
CA GLY A 7 4.05 -2.74 5.17
C GLY A 7 2.96 -3.61 4.56
N ARG A 8 2.22 -4.37 5.39
CA ARG A 8 1.06 -5.13 4.90
C ARG A 8 -0.07 -4.22 4.43
N ALA A 9 -0.41 -3.17 5.16
CA ALA A 9 -1.44 -2.21 4.76
C ALA A 9 -1.05 -1.48 3.46
N TYR A 10 0.21 -1.04 3.35
CA TYR A 10 0.74 -0.36 2.16
C TYR A 10 0.64 -1.24 0.91
N LEU A 11 1.14 -2.48 0.99
CA LEU A 11 1.09 -3.41 -0.15
C LEU A 11 -0.34 -3.81 -0.51
N THR A 12 -1.23 -3.92 0.48
CA THR A 12 -2.65 -4.19 0.22
C THR A 12 -3.27 -3.05 -0.57
N LEU A 13 -3.04 -1.80 -0.16
CA LEU A 13 -3.56 -0.63 -0.87
C LEU A 13 -3.05 -0.55 -2.30
N THR A 14 -1.74 -0.74 -2.53
CA THR A 14 -1.19 -0.66 -3.90
C THR A 14 -1.75 -1.75 -4.81
N LEU A 15 -1.92 -2.97 -4.30
CA LEU A 15 -2.56 -4.08 -5.03
C LEU A 15 -4.04 -3.82 -5.32
N GLU A 16 -4.77 -3.16 -4.42
CA GLU A 16 -6.15 -2.72 -4.69
C GLU A 16 -6.19 -1.66 -5.80
N ILE A 17 -5.23 -0.70 -5.80
CA ILE A 17 -5.12 0.32 -6.86
C ILE A 17 -4.82 -0.31 -8.23
N GLU A 18 -3.95 -1.32 -8.29
CA GLU A 18 -3.65 -2.07 -9.53
C GLU A 18 -4.93 -2.63 -10.20
N LYS A 19 -5.96 -2.99 -9.42
CA LYS A 19 -7.23 -3.46 -10.01
C LYS A 19 -7.97 -2.36 -10.78
N HIS A 20 -7.69 -1.09 -10.50
CA HIS A 20 -8.28 0.07 -11.17
C HIS A 20 -7.43 0.57 -12.34
N ILE A 21 -6.11 0.46 -12.23
CA ILE A 21 -5.15 0.99 -13.19
C ILE A 21 -4.19 -0.14 -13.54
N GLU A 22 -4.41 -0.76 -14.70
CA GLU A 22 -3.54 -1.83 -15.20
C GLU A 22 -2.11 -1.30 -15.37
N GLY A 23 -1.14 -2.01 -14.80
CA GLY A 23 0.26 -1.61 -14.85
C GLY A 23 0.65 -0.51 -13.86
N TYR A 24 -0.18 -0.24 -12.84
CA TYR A 24 0.21 0.60 -11.71
C TYR A 24 1.41 0.02 -10.95
N ILE A 25 1.52 -1.32 -10.92
CA ILE A 25 2.65 -2.09 -10.41
C ILE A 25 3.35 -2.79 -11.58
N ASP A 26 4.46 -2.21 -12.03
CA ASP A 26 5.29 -2.77 -13.10
C ASP A 26 5.96 -4.11 -12.70
N ALA A 27 6.44 -4.20 -11.46
CA ALA A 27 7.04 -5.43 -10.91
C ALA A 27 6.69 -5.61 -9.42
N TYR A 28 6.02 -6.72 -9.10
CA TYR A 28 5.68 -7.08 -7.72
C TYR A 28 6.67 -8.11 -7.16
N THR A 29 7.35 -7.77 -6.07
CA THR A 29 8.30 -8.65 -5.35
C THR A 29 7.88 -8.96 -3.91
N GLY A 30 6.61 -8.68 -3.58
CA GLY A 30 6.03 -8.94 -2.25
C GLY A 30 5.54 -10.39 -2.08
N PRO A 31 4.85 -10.70 -0.96
CA PRO A 31 4.33 -12.04 -0.70
C PRO A 31 3.23 -12.46 -1.69
N ASP A 32 3.38 -13.62 -2.32
CA ASP A 32 2.44 -14.14 -3.31
C ASP A 32 1.05 -14.42 -2.73
N ASP A 33 0.98 -14.83 -1.46
CA ASP A 33 -0.27 -15.09 -0.74
C ASP A 33 -1.09 -13.80 -0.57
N LEU A 34 -0.44 -12.67 -0.32
CA LEU A 34 -1.10 -11.37 -0.24
C LEU A 34 -1.65 -10.94 -1.60
N LYS A 35 -0.85 -11.07 -2.66
CA LYS A 35 -1.28 -10.75 -4.03
C LYS A 35 -2.48 -11.60 -4.44
N ALA A 36 -2.44 -12.90 -4.17
CA ALA A 36 -3.54 -13.82 -4.47
C ALA A 36 -4.81 -13.49 -3.66
N ALA A 37 -4.68 -13.19 -2.36
CA ALA A 37 -5.82 -12.83 -1.52
C ALA A 37 -6.51 -11.54 -1.99
N VAL A 38 -5.74 -10.51 -2.34
CA VAL A 38 -6.29 -9.26 -2.88
C VAL A 38 -6.91 -9.50 -4.25
N ALA A 39 -6.27 -10.24 -5.15
CA ALA A 39 -6.82 -10.52 -6.48
C ALA A 39 -8.14 -11.31 -6.44
N ALA A 40 -8.39 -12.09 -5.40
CA ALA A 40 -9.61 -12.88 -5.22
C ALA A 40 -10.84 -12.04 -4.81
N THR A 41 -10.65 -10.78 -4.40
CA THR A 41 -11.76 -9.90 -4.01
C THR A 41 -12.17 -8.95 -5.14
N PRO A 42 -13.45 -8.56 -5.23
CA PRO A 42 -13.89 -7.51 -6.15
C PRO A 42 -13.12 -6.20 -5.95
N LYS A 43 -13.14 -5.34 -6.97
CA LYS A 43 -12.60 -3.98 -6.84
C LYS A 43 -13.37 -3.23 -5.75
N ARG A 44 -12.63 -2.56 -4.88
CA ARG A 44 -13.22 -1.64 -3.89
C ARG A 44 -13.50 -0.30 -4.56
N GLU A 45 -14.44 0.46 -4.04
CA GLU A 45 -14.67 1.83 -4.53
C GLU A 45 -13.48 2.73 -4.20
N PRO A 46 -13.06 3.66 -5.10
CA PRO A 46 -11.91 4.53 -4.84
C PRO A 46 -12.00 5.32 -3.53
N ALA A 47 -13.21 5.72 -3.11
CA ALA A 47 -13.43 6.40 -1.83
C ALA A 47 -12.96 5.55 -0.63
N ALA A 48 -13.18 4.24 -0.66
CA ALA A 48 -12.74 3.33 0.41
C ALA A 48 -11.21 3.13 0.41
N LEU A 49 -10.52 3.38 -0.70
CA LEU A 49 -9.06 3.35 -0.78
C LEU A 49 -8.44 4.62 -0.19
N LEU A 50 -9.16 5.75 -0.23
CA LEU A 50 -8.73 6.99 0.42
C LEU A 50 -8.71 6.86 1.94
N ASP A 51 -9.62 6.09 2.53
CA ASP A 51 -9.61 5.81 3.98
C ASP A 51 -8.36 5.02 4.39
N ASP A 52 -7.97 4.01 3.59
CA ASP A 52 -6.72 3.26 3.81
C ASP A 52 -5.48 4.15 3.65
N LEU A 53 -5.50 5.05 2.67
CA LEU A 53 -4.44 6.05 2.47
C LEU A 53 -4.32 6.99 3.67
N ALA A 54 -5.44 7.49 4.20
CA ALA A 54 -5.44 8.35 5.38
C ALA A 54 -4.86 7.63 6.60
N TRP A 55 -5.19 6.34 6.79
CA TRP A 55 -4.59 5.51 7.83
C TRP A 55 -3.07 5.40 7.63
N LEU A 56 -2.60 5.10 6.42
CA LEU A 56 -1.17 5.01 6.13
C LEU A 56 -0.44 6.32 6.41
N GLN A 57 -1.00 7.47 6.01
CA GLN A 57 -0.42 8.78 6.29
C GLN A 57 -0.28 9.05 7.80
N ALA A 58 -1.26 8.63 8.60
CA ALA A 58 -1.24 8.80 10.05
C ALA A 58 -0.31 7.82 10.78
N HIS A 59 0.09 6.71 10.13
CA HIS A 59 0.86 5.62 10.75
C HIS A 59 2.23 5.41 10.10
N ILE A 60 2.75 6.41 9.39
CA ILE A 60 4.10 6.35 8.82
C ILE A 60 5.09 6.07 9.96
N PRO A 61 5.88 4.97 9.90
CA PRO A 61 6.79 4.63 10.98
C PRO A 61 7.84 5.72 11.20
N ASP A 62 8.00 6.12 12.45
CA ASP A 62 9.09 6.99 12.90
C ASP A 62 10.44 6.26 12.85
N GLY A 63 11.55 7.02 12.90
CA GLY A 63 12.89 6.47 13.10
C GLY A 63 13.72 6.26 11.83
N ASP A 64 13.21 6.63 10.66
CA ASP A 64 14.01 6.74 9.43
C ASP A 64 14.29 8.23 9.14
N ALA A 65 15.43 8.70 9.62
CA ALA A 65 15.85 10.10 9.46
C ALA A 65 16.02 10.49 7.98
N ALA A 66 16.32 9.55 7.09
CA ALA A 66 16.39 9.82 5.66
C ALA A 66 14.97 10.02 5.09
N ARG A 67 14.00 9.22 5.53
CA ARG A 67 12.59 9.35 5.11
C ARG A 67 11.95 10.65 5.59
N ALA A 68 12.28 11.13 6.79
CA ALA A 68 11.72 12.36 7.35
C ALA A 68 11.86 13.57 6.40
N THR A 69 13.01 13.72 5.73
CA THR A 69 13.26 14.78 4.76
C THR A 69 12.27 14.76 3.58
N TYR A 70 11.91 13.57 3.09
CA TYR A 70 10.97 13.41 1.96
C TYR A 70 9.52 13.66 2.36
N LEU A 71 9.16 13.42 3.62
CA LEU A 71 7.79 13.63 4.12
C LEU A 71 7.46 15.12 4.31
N THR A 72 8.48 15.97 4.46
CA THR A 72 8.33 17.41 4.70
C THR A 72 8.73 18.27 3.50
N ALA A 73 9.23 17.67 2.43
CA ALA A 73 9.56 18.37 1.19
C ALA A 73 8.26 18.70 0.45
N VAL A 74 7.88 19.98 0.46
CA VAL A 74 6.72 20.55 -0.26
C VAL A 74 7.10 20.93 -1.68
#